data_AF-A0A095Y4H6-F1
#
_entry.id   AF-A0A095Y4H6-F1
#
_cell.length_a   1.000
_cell.length_b   1.000
_cell.length_c   1.000
_cell.angle_alpha   90.00
_cell.angle_beta   90.00
_cell.angle_gamma   90.00
#
_symmetry.space_group_name_H-M   'P 1'
#
loop_
_entity.id
_entity.type
_entity.pdbx_description
1 polymer ?
#
loop_
_entity_poly.entity_id
_entity_poly.type
_entity_poly.pdbx_seq_one_letter_code
_entity_poly.pdbx_strand_id
1 'polypeptide(L)' 'MAMTLRLSEAEDRALTLLAGTRGTSKQEAAKRAIVDAAARAVRDSEVRMLTAEAVESHAAVLRRLAT' A
#
# COMPACT_ATOMS: atom_id res chain seq x y z
N MET A 1 23.14 -8.95 0.52
CA MET A 1 22.61 -10.27 0.12
C MET A 1 22.01 -10.13 -1.28
N ALA A 2 22.27 -11.07 -2.18
CA ALA A 2 21.68 -11.06 -3.53
C ALA A 2 20.38 -11.88 -3.52
N MET A 3 19.30 -11.30 -4.05
CA MET A 3 18.02 -11.96 -4.26
C MET A 3 17.70 -11.93 -5.74
N THR A 4 17.36 -13.08 -6.32
CA THR A 4 16.88 -13.19 -7.70
C THR A 4 15.38 -13.44 -7.69
N LEU A 5 14.62 -12.53 -8.27
CA LEU A 5 13.17 -12.62 -8.38
C LEU A 5 12.82 -13.21 -9.77
N ARG A 6 12.01 -14.27 -9.79
CA ARG A 6 11.45 -14.80 -11.05
C ARG A 6 10.17 -14.05 -11.36
N LEU A 7 10.09 -13.48 -12.56
CA LEU A 7 8.96 -12.70 -13.03
C LEU A 7 8.28 -13.44 -14.19
N SER A 8 6.95 -13.42 -14.21
CA SER A 8 6.17 -13.61 -15.43
C SER A 8 6.43 -12.47 -16.41
N GLU A 9 6.08 -12.66 -17.67
CA GLU A 9 6.23 -11.59 -18.67
C GLU A 9 5.41 -10.34 -18.33
N ALA A 10 4.22 -10.52 -17.75
CA ALA A 10 3.36 -9.41 -17.36
C ALA A 10 4.02 -8.57 -16.25
N GLU A 11 4.63 -9.24 -15.26
CA GLU A 11 5.34 -8.57 -14.17
C GLU A 11 6.61 -7.87 -14.68
N ASP A 12 7.35 -8.46 -15.61
CA ASP A 12 8.53 -7.79 -16.20
C ASP A 12 8.15 -6.54 -17.00
N ARG A 13 7.06 -6.59 -17.77
CA ARG A 13 6.52 -5.42 -18.47
C ARG A 13 6.08 -4.32 -17.49
N ALA A 14 5.35 -4.70 -16.44
CA ALA A 14 4.93 -3.76 -15.40
C ALA A 14 6.14 -3.13 -14.69
N LEU A 15 7.16 -3.92 -14.36
CA LEU A 15 8.38 -3.43 -13.72
C LEU A 15 9.21 -2.54 -14.65
N THR A 16 9.24 -2.84 -15.95
CA THR A 16 9.87 -1.98 -16.97
C THR A 16 9.21 -0.60 -17.01
N LEU A 17 7.87 -0.57 -17.05
CA LEU A 17 7.12 0.68 -17.04
C LEU A 17 7.39 1.47 -15.76
N LEU A 18 7.29 0.82 -14.60
CA LEU A 18 7.51 1.46 -13.30
C LEU A 18 8.93 2.03 -13.16
N ALA A 19 9.93 1.31 -13.67
CA ALA A 19 11.31 1.78 -13.71
C ALA A 19 11.45 3.01 -14.62
N GLY A 20 10.82 2.97 -15.79
CA GLY A 20 10.80 4.09 -16.75
C GLY A 20 10.15 5.35 -16.16
N THR A 21 8.99 5.23 -15.50
CA THR A 21 8.30 6.39 -14.90
C THR A 21 9.09 7.00 -13.74
N ARG A 22 9.91 6.21 -13.04
CA ARG A 22 10.76 6.66 -11.94
C ARG A 22 12.15 7.12 -12.37
N GLY A 23 12.54 6.86 -13.61
CA GLY A 23 13.91 7.09 -14.09
C GLY A 23 14.95 6.26 -13.34
N THR A 24 14.61 5.05 -12.89
CA THR A 24 15.52 4.17 -12.12
C THR A 24 15.69 2.81 -12.80
N SER A 25 16.62 1.98 -12.31
CA SER A 25 16.72 0.58 -12.75
C SER A 25 15.52 -0.26 -12.29
N LYS A 26 15.26 -1.39 -12.96
CA LYS A 26 14.23 -2.37 -12.54
C LYS A 26 14.43 -2.85 -11.09
N GLN A 27 15.67 -3.13 -10.69
CA GLN A 27 15.95 -3.56 -9.31
C GLN A 27 15.64 -2.47 -8.29
N GLU A 28 16.00 -1.22 -8.58
CA GLU A 28 15.70 -0.11 -7.68
C GLU A 28 14.19 0.17 -7.63
N ALA A 29 13.51 0.09 -8.78
CA ALA A 29 12.07 0.23 -8.84
C ALA A 29 11.35 -0.84 -8.00
N ALA A 30 11.81 -2.09 -8.07
CA ALA A 30 11.28 -3.20 -7.27
C ALA A 30 11.50 -2.97 -5.77
N LYS A 31 12.72 -2.60 -5.35
CA LYS A 31 13.02 -2.26 -3.95
C LYS A 31 12.10 -1.17 -3.41
N ARG A 32 11.97 -0.06 -4.16
CA ARG A 32 11.08 1.05 -3.78
C ARG A 32 9.62 0.62 -3.75
N ALA A 33 9.15 -0.16 -4.73
CA ALA A 33 7.79 -0.66 -4.75
C ALA A 33 7.44 -1.49 -3.50
N ILE A 34 8.36 -2.32 -3.02
CA ILE A 34 8.19 -3.09 -1.77
C ILE A 34 8.04 -2.15 -0.58
N VAL A 35 8.94 -1.18 -0.44
CA VAL A 35 8.89 -0.19 0.66
C VAL A 35 7.60 0.62 0.60
N ASP A 36 7.21 1.10 -0.57
CA ASP A 36 5.99 1.88 -0.77
C ASP A 36 4.74 1.07 -0.42
N ALA A 37 4.70 -0.20 -0.82
CA ALA A 37 3.59 -1.11 -0.53
C ALA A 37 3.48 -1.40 0.97
N ALA A 38 4.60 -1.68 1.63
CA ALA A 38 4.64 -1.88 3.08
C ALA A 38 4.17 -0.62 3.83
N ALA A 39 4.66 0.55 3.44
CA ALA A 39 4.27 1.81 4.06
C ALA A 39 2.78 2.12 3.87
N ARG A 40 2.20 1.81 2.70
CA ARG A 40 0.75 1.91 2.48
C ARG A 40 -0.02 0.95 3.38
N ALA A 41 0.39 -0.32 3.45
CA ALA A 41 -0.29 -1.32 4.26
C ALA A 41 -0.34 -0.96 5.75
N VAL A 42 0.76 -0.41 6.29
CA VAL A 42 0.81 0.08 7.69
C VAL A 42 -0.15 1.25 7.89
N ARG A 43 -0.07 2.28 7.05
CA ARG A 43 -0.98 3.44 7.15
C ARG A 43 -2.44 3.05 7.05
N ASP A 44 -2.79 2.16 6.11
CA ASP A 44 -4.16 1.70 5.93
C ASP A 44 -4.66 0.93 7.16
N SER A 45 -3.77 0.21 7.85
CA SER A 45 -4.09 -0.47 9.11
C SER A 45 -4.37 0.53 10.23
N GLU A 46 -3.52 1.55 10.38
CA GLU A 46 -3.69 2.61 11.39
C GLU A 46 -5.00 3.36 11.17
N VAL A 47 -5.30 3.76 9.94
CA VAL A 47 -6.57 4.43 9.59
C VAL A 47 -7.76 3.55 9.94
N ARG A 48 -7.72 2.26 9.60
CA ARG A 48 -8.80 1.32 9.95
C ARG A 48 -9.00 1.22 11.47
N MET A 49 -7.93 1.13 12.24
CA MET A 49 -8.00 1.08 13.70
C MET A 49 -8.61 2.35 14.28
N LEU A 50 -8.11 3.52 13.89
CA LEU A 50 -8.61 4.80 14.36
C LEU A 50 -10.07 5.03 13.96
N THR A 51 -10.46 4.59 12.77
CA THR A 51 -11.84 4.66 12.30
C THR A 51 -12.75 3.78 13.15
N ALA A 52 -12.34 2.55 13.46
CA ALA A 52 -13.10 1.65 14.31
C ALA A 52 -13.32 2.23 15.72
N GLU A 53 -12.26 2.79 16.31
CA GLU A 53 -12.33 3.47 17.61
C GLU A 53 -13.26 4.69 17.58
N ALA A 54 -13.13 5.54 16.57
CA ALA A 54 -13.96 6.73 16.42
C ALA A 54 -15.44 6.39 16.21
N VAL A 55 -15.74 5.38 15.38
CA VAL A 55 -17.12 4.90 15.16
C VAL A 55 -17.72 4.37 16.45
N GLU A 56 -16.98 3.57 17.22
CA GLU A 56 -17.46 3.05 18.51
C GLU A 56 -17.73 4.20 19.50
N SER A 57 -16.78 5.12 19.65
CA SER A 57 -16.90 6.27 20.55
C SER A 57 -18.11 7.15 20.23
N HIS A 58 -18.42 7.32 18.94
CA HIS A 58 -19.54 8.16 18.48
C HIS A 58 -20.81 7.37 18.18
N ALA A 59 -20.83 6.06 18.42
CA ALA A 59 -21.93 5.17 18.01
C ALA A 59 -23.28 5.60 18.60
N ALA A 60 -23.29 6.10 19.85
CA ALA A 60 -24.50 6.60 20.49
C ALA A 60 -25.05 7.88 19.81
N VAL A 61 -24.17 8.80 19.43
CA VAL A 61 -24.55 10.03 18.72
C VAL A 61 -24.98 9.71 17.30
N LEU A 62 -24.23 8.88 16.58
CA LEU A 62 -24.56 8.45 15.22
C LEU A 62 -25.92 7.73 15.16
N ARG A 63 -26.22 6.86 16.13
CA ARG A 63 -27.54 6.21 16.25
C ARG A 63 -28.67 7.21 16.46
N ARG A 64 -28.44 8.28 17.22
CA ARG A 64 -29.44 9.33 17.48
C ARG A 64 -29.67 10.24 16.26
N LEU A 65 -28.68 10.43 15.40
CA LEU A 65 -28.79 11.25 14.19
C LEU A 65 -29.36 10.49 12.98
N ALA A 66 -29.41 9.15 13.03
CA ALA A 66 -29.92 8.31 11.96
C ALA A 66 -31.45 8.13 11.98
N THR A 67 -32.17 8.83 12.86
CA THR A 67 -33.65 8.91 12.94
C THR A 67 -34.16 10.20 12.33
#